data_AF-F9DGE5-F1
#
_entry.id   AF-F9DGE5-F1
#
_cell.length_a   1.000
_cell.length_b   1.000
_cell.length_c   1.000
_cell.angle_alpha   90.00
_cell.angle_beta   90.00
_cell.angle_gamma   90.00
#
_symmetry.space_group_name_H-M   'P 1'
#
loop_
_entity.id
_entity.type
_entity.pdbx_description
1 polymer ?
#
loop_
_entity_poly.entity_id
_entity_poly.type
_entity_poly.pdbx_seq_one_letter_code
_entity_poly.pdbx_strand_id
1 'polypeptide(L)'
;MAISIRLQQSKFKEANRGGKRHARVVSNGETSTADLAAAIQSNTSFTRGEVTGIIMALVDEISYNLSLGNTVVLDGLGRFHLTVESDPVENKEDFDIKKNVKGVKCKFLPASRRDPKTRKSTQDFASGVQVVWADPEDEEE
;
A
#
# COMPACT_ATOMS: atom_id res chain seq x y z
N MET A 1 1.49 -17.45 -8.78
CA MET A 1 2.43 -16.55 -8.07
C MET A 1 2.20 -16.74 -6.58
N ALA A 2 3.26 -16.93 -5.81
CA ALA A 2 3.15 -17.17 -4.38
C ALA A 2 4.09 -16.25 -3.59
N ILE A 3 3.68 -15.90 -2.36
CA ILE A 3 4.55 -15.27 -1.37
C ILE A 3 4.97 -16.29 -0.33
N SER A 4 6.24 -16.26 0.03
CA SER A 4 6.79 -17.13 1.08
C SER A 4 6.52 -16.53 2.45
N ILE A 5 6.16 -17.38 3.41
CA ILE A 5 5.97 -17.01 4.81
C ILE A 5 6.84 -17.85 5.73
N ARG A 6 7.13 -17.29 6.91
CA ARG A 6 7.70 -18.01 8.05
C ARG A 6 6.93 -17.67 9.33
N LEU A 7 6.94 -18.55 10.32
CA LEU A 7 6.36 -18.25 11.62
C LEU A 7 7.32 -17.43 12.49
N GLN A 8 6.80 -16.37 13.10
CA GLN A 8 7.53 -15.57 14.07
C GLN A 8 6.75 -15.46 15.37
N GLN A 9 7.41 -15.71 16.50
CA GLN A 9 6.80 -15.50 17.82
C GLN A 9 6.73 -14.00 18.14
N SER A 10 5.56 -13.56 18.58
CA SER A 10 5.35 -12.20 19.07
C SER A 10 6.04 -12.02 20.43
N LYS A 11 6.88 -10.97 20.52
CA LYS A 11 7.58 -10.57 21.74
C LYS A 11 6.76 -9.62 22.62
N PHE A 12 5.56 -9.22 22.20
CA PHE A 12 4.72 -8.27 22.94
C PHE A 12 4.05 -8.92 24.14
N LYS A 13 3.96 -8.21 25.27
CA LYS A 13 3.23 -8.66 26.47
C LYS A 13 1.73 -8.30 26.43
N GLU A 14 1.10 -8.38 25.26
CA GLU A 14 -0.35 -8.14 25.14
C GLU A 14 -1.12 -9.43 25.41
N ALA A 15 -2.24 -9.35 26.13
CA ALA A 15 -3.05 -10.51 26.54
C ALA A 15 -3.46 -11.42 25.35
N ASN A 16 -3.66 -10.84 24.16
CA ASN A 16 -4.10 -11.58 22.98
C ASN A 16 -2.99 -12.00 22.00
N ARG A 17 -1.76 -11.49 22.15
CA ARG A 17 -0.65 -11.69 21.20
C ARG A 17 0.67 -12.13 21.84
N GLY A 18 0.79 -12.09 23.16
CA GLY A 18 2.03 -12.50 23.83
C GLY A 18 2.28 -13.99 23.72
N GLY A 19 3.47 -14.36 23.23
CA GLY A 19 3.90 -15.74 23.09
C GLY A 19 3.31 -16.49 21.88
N LYS A 20 2.36 -15.91 21.13
CA LYS A 20 1.77 -16.54 19.94
C LYS A 20 2.65 -16.40 18.71
N ARG A 21 2.60 -17.39 17.80
CA ARG A 21 3.28 -17.37 16.51
C ARG A 21 2.36 -16.79 15.44
N HIS A 22 2.91 -15.96 14.55
CA HIS A 22 2.18 -15.36 13.44
C HIS A 22 2.99 -15.50 12.16
N ALA A 23 2.29 -15.69 11.03
CA ALA A 23 2.91 -15.71 9.73
C ALA A 23 3.49 -14.32 9.40
N ARG A 24 4.71 -14.31 8.89
CA ARG A 24 5.39 -13.12 8.39
C ARG A 24 5.90 -13.40 6.98
N VAL A 25 5.61 -12.49 6.06
CA VAL A 25 6.12 -12.56 4.69
C VAL A 25 7.64 -12.48 4.70
N VAL A 26 8.28 -13.36 3.94
CA VAL A 26 9.70 -13.32 3.62
C VAL A 26 9.86 -12.48 2.35
N SER A 27 10.61 -11.39 2.45
CA SER A 27 10.83 -10.48 1.32
C SER A 27 11.87 -11.06 0.37
N ASN A 28 11.59 -10.99 -0.94
CA ASN A 28 12.51 -11.41 -2.01
C ASN A 28 13.35 -10.25 -2.57
N GLY A 29 13.30 -9.08 -1.92
CA GLY A 29 14.01 -7.87 -2.35
C GLY A 29 13.07 -6.73 -2.73
N GLU A 30 13.60 -5.77 -3.47
CA GLU A 30 12.88 -4.60 -3.97
C GLU A 30 12.98 -4.50 -5.50
N THR A 31 11.97 -3.91 -6.11
CA THR A 31 11.95 -3.64 -7.56
C THR A 31 11.78 -2.15 -7.75
N SER A 32 12.74 -1.52 -8.43
CA SER A 32 12.77 -0.08 -8.65
C SER A 32 11.98 0.33 -9.90
N THR A 33 11.72 1.63 -10.06
CA THR A 33 11.16 2.18 -11.30
C THR A 33 12.03 1.86 -12.52
N ALA A 34 13.35 1.78 -12.36
CA ALA A 34 14.26 1.44 -13.45
C ALA A 34 14.09 -0.02 -13.88
N ASP A 35 13.90 -0.94 -12.94
CA ASP A 35 13.64 -2.36 -13.20
C ASP A 35 12.29 -2.55 -13.90
N LEU A 36 11.26 -1.85 -13.41
CA LEU A 36 9.93 -1.84 -14.04
C LEU A 36 10.01 -1.29 -15.47
N ALA A 37 10.73 -0.19 -15.70
CA ALA A 37 10.87 0.39 -17.02
C ALA A 37 11.63 -0.52 -17.99
N ALA A 38 12.65 -1.26 -17.51
CA ALA A 38 13.33 -2.27 -18.31
C ALA A 38 12.40 -3.43 -18.69
N ALA A 39 11.61 -3.93 -17.73
CA ALA A 39 10.63 -4.99 -17.97
C ALA A 39 9.48 -4.55 -18.88
N ILE A 40 9.03 -3.29 -18.80
CA ILE A 40 8.00 -2.77 -19.71
C ILE A 40 8.59 -2.62 -21.12
N GLN A 41 9.81 -2.12 -21.27
CA GLN A 41 10.47 -2.02 -22.57
C GLN A 41 10.66 -3.39 -23.24
N SER A 42 10.98 -4.44 -22.48
CA SER A 42 11.14 -5.78 -23.08
C SER A 42 9.83 -6.37 -23.60
N ASN A 43 8.69 -5.89 -23.11
CA ASN A 43 7.36 -6.44 -23.40
C ASN A 43 6.48 -5.52 -24.24
N THR A 44 6.93 -4.29 -24.54
CA THR A 44 6.15 -3.26 -25.25
C THR A 44 7.04 -2.49 -26.22
N SER A 45 6.45 -1.55 -26.96
CA SER A 45 7.22 -0.66 -27.85
C SER A 45 7.79 0.59 -27.16
N PHE A 46 7.46 0.81 -25.88
CA PHE A 46 7.97 1.97 -25.15
C PHE A 46 9.42 1.77 -24.75
N THR A 47 10.24 2.79 -24.99
CA THR A 47 11.60 2.84 -24.47
C THR A 47 11.59 3.03 -22.95
N ARG A 48 12.66 2.59 -22.29
CA ARG A 48 12.88 2.79 -20.86
C ARG A 48 12.80 4.28 -20.48
N GLY A 49 13.26 5.16 -21.36
CA GLY A 49 13.19 6.61 -21.20
C GLY A 49 11.75 7.12 -21.18
N GLU A 50 10.93 6.69 -22.15
CA GLU A 50 9.50 7.05 -22.20
C GLU A 50 8.75 6.55 -20.97
N VAL A 51 8.94 5.30 -20.57
CA VAL A 51 8.26 4.73 -19.39
C VAL A 51 8.63 5.51 -18.12
N THR A 52 9.92 5.81 -17.95
CA THR A 52 10.41 6.56 -16.78
C THR A 52 9.83 7.98 -16.77
N GLY A 53 9.84 8.66 -17.93
CA GLY A 53 9.28 10.00 -18.08
C GLY A 53 7.79 10.06 -17.78
N ILE A 54 7.02 9.09 -18.27
CA ILE A 54 5.58 8.98 -18.01
C ILE A 54 5.30 8.77 -16.51
N ILE A 55 6.05 7.89 -15.85
CA ILE A 55 5.87 7.64 -14.41
C ILE A 55 6.18 8.91 -13.60
N MET A 56 7.25 9.64 -13.93
CA MET A 56 7.60 10.90 -13.26
C MET A 56 6.52 11.97 -13.47
N ALA A 57 6.10 12.19 -14.72
CA ALA A 57 5.04 13.14 -15.03
C ALA A 57 3.71 12.78 -14.34
N LEU A 58 3.39 11.48 -14.22
CA LEU A 58 2.22 11.02 -13.50
C LEU A 58 2.31 11.34 -12.00
N VAL A 59 3.49 11.17 -11.37
CA VAL A 59 3.70 11.53 -9.96
C VAL A 59 3.52 13.02 -9.73
N ASP A 60 4.01 13.85 -10.65
CA ASP A 60 3.83 15.31 -10.60
C ASP A 60 2.35 15.70 -10.69
N GLU A 61 1.61 15.11 -11.63
CA GLU A 61 0.18 15.39 -11.81
C GLU A 61 -0.68 14.90 -10.63
N ILE A 62 -0.34 13.74 -10.04
CA ILE A 62 -0.97 13.26 -8.80
C ILE A 62 -0.74 14.29 -7.68
N SER A 63 0.51 14.72 -7.50
CA SER A 63 0.89 15.67 -6.44
C SER A 63 0.17 17.01 -6.61
N TYR A 64 0.10 17.52 -7.83
CA TYR A 64 -0.64 18.73 -8.17
C TYR A 64 -2.13 18.60 -7.81
N ASN A 65 -2.81 17.56 -8.28
CA ASN A 65 -4.23 17.37 -8.01
C ASN A 65 -4.53 17.15 -6.52
N LEU A 66 -3.69 16.41 -5.81
CA LEU A 66 -3.82 16.24 -4.35
C LEU A 66 -3.68 17.59 -3.63
N SER A 67 -2.78 18.46 -4.06
CA SER A 67 -2.60 19.79 -3.47
C SER A 67 -3.82 20.70 -3.64
N LEU A 68 -4.62 20.48 -4.69
CA LEU A 68 -5.90 21.16 -4.92
C LEU A 68 -7.06 20.58 -4.09
N GLY A 69 -6.81 19.53 -3.30
CA GLY A 69 -7.82 18.82 -2.51
C GLY A 69 -8.58 17.75 -3.28
N ASN A 70 -8.20 17.44 -4.53
CA ASN A 70 -8.82 16.38 -5.29
C ASN A 70 -8.43 15.00 -4.73
N THR A 71 -9.33 14.03 -4.87
CA THR A 71 -8.96 12.61 -4.76
C THR A 71 -8.56 12.12 -6.13
N VAL A 72 -7.33 11.62 -6.26
CA VAL A 72 -6.83 11.06 -7.52
C VAL A 72 -7.13 9.57 -7.55
N VAL A 73 -7.82 9.11 -8.60
CA VAL A 73 -8.17 7.70 -8.80
C VAL A 73 -7.45 7.23 -10.06
N LEU A 74 -6.66 6.17 -9.93
CA LEU A 74 -6.03 5.47 -11.03
C LEU A 74 -6.65 4.08 -11.11
N ASP A 75 -7.39 3.82 -12.17
CA ASP A 75 -8.13 2.57 -12.35
C ASP A 75 -7.18 1.36 -12.33
N GLY A 76 -7.54 0.34 -11.56
CA GLY A 76 -6.71 -0.85 -11.34
C GLY A 76 -5.53 -0.67 -10.38
N LEU A 77 -5.12 0.56 -10.06
CA LEU A 77 -4.10 0.84 -9.05
C LEU A 77 -4.73 1.14 -7.69
N GLY A 78 -5.61 2.14 -7.63
CA GLY A 78 -6.27 2.58 -6.42
C GLY A 78 -6.48 4.08 -6.39
N ARG A 79 -6.65 4.62 -5.18
CA ARG A 79 -6.93 6.04 -4.97
C ARG A 79 -6.02 6.67 -3.93
N PHE A 80 -5.65 7.92 -4.20
CA PHE A 80 -4.89 8.77 -3.32
C PHE A 80 -5.76 9.92 -2.85
N HIS A 81 -5.75 10.21 -1.56
CA HIS A 81 -6.37 11.41 -1.01
C HIS A 81 -5.57 11.94 0.18
N LEU A 82 -5.67 13.25 0.42
CA LEU A 82 -5.05 13.88 1.58
C LEU A 82 -5.99 13.81 2.79
N THR A 83 -5.38 13.69 3.96
CA THR A 83 -6.05 13.74 5.27
C THR A 83 -5.26 14.68 6.17
N VAL A 84 -5.94 15.34 7.10
CA VAL A 84 -5.32 16.20 8.09
C VAL A 84 -5.22 15.45 9.41
N GLU A 85 -4.04 15.44 10.01
CA GLU A 85 -3.85 15.01 11.39
C GLU A 85 -3.88 16.24 12.29
N SER A 86 -4.76 16.21 13.29
CA SER A 86 -4.89 17.31 14.25
C SER A 86 -5.09 16.81 15.67
N ASP A 87 -4.68 17.62 16.64
CA ASP A 87 -5.08 17.46 18.03
C ASP A 87 -6.55 17.83 18.22
N PRO A 88 -7.31 17.03 19.01
CA PRO A 88 -8.67 17.39 19.36
C PRO A 88 -8.69 18.59 20.31
N VAL A 89 -9.76 19.38 20.23
CA VAL A 89 -10.08 20.44 21.19
C VAL A 89 -11.49 20.23 21.75
N GLU A 90 -11.75 20.68 22.97
CA GLU A 90 -13.07 20.54 23.60
C GLU A 90 -14.09 21.51 23.00
N ASN A 91 -13.72 22.77 22.79
CA ASN A 91 -14.60 23.78 22.18
C ASN A 91 -14.08 24.21 20.81
N LYS A 92 -15.00 24.53 19.90
CA LYS A 92 -14.68 24.98 18.54
C LYS A 92 -13.83 26.27 18.53
N GLU A 93 -14.05 27.16 19.48
CA GLU A 93 -13.36 28.46 19.59
C GLU A 93 -11.87 28.31 19.93
N ASP A 94 -11.50 27.19 20.56
CA ASP A 94 -10.12 26.88 20.95
C ASP A 94 -9.30 26.29 19.78
N PHE A 95 -9.95 25.98 18.65
CA PHE A 95 -9.28 25.40 17.49
C PHE A 95 -8.50 26.46 16.70
N ASP A 96 -7.20 26.26 16.57
CA ASP A 96 -6.32 27.04 15.72
C ASP A 96 -5.53 26.14 14.78
N ILE A 97 -5.48 26.49 13.50
CA ILE A 97 -4.80 25.68 12.47
C ILE A 97 -3.32 25.51 12.80
N LYS A 98 -2.62 26.56 13.25
CA LYS A 98 -1.17 26.49 13.49
C LYS A 98 -0.83 25.68 14.74
N LYS A 99 -1.72 25.67 15.73
CA LYS A 99 -1.52 24.94 16.99
C LYS A 99 -1.98 23.49 16.89
N ASN A 100 -3.12 23.24 16.26
CA ASN A 100 -3.79 21.95 16.32
C ASN A 100 -3.53 21.08 15.10
N VAL A 101 -3.24 21.62 13.92
CA VAL A 101 -2.91 20.79 12.75
C VAL A 101 -1.45 20.36 12.82
N LYS A 102 -1.23 19.05 12.95
CA LYS A 102 0.12 18.44 13.01
C LYS A 102 0.71 18.20 11.63
N GLY A 103 -0.13 17.97 10.63
CA GLY A 103 0.33 17.76 9.27
C GLY A 103 -0.73 17.21 8.35
N VAL A 104 -0.37 17.14 7.07
CA VAL A 104 -1.17 16.55 6.01
C VAL A 104 -0.55 15.20 5.63
N LYS A 105 -1.37 14.15 5.62
CA LYS A 105 -0.95 12.79 5.25
C LYS A 105 -1.64 12.37 3.96
N CYS A 106 -0.85 11.86 3.02
CA CYS A 106 -1.40 11.15 1.88
C CYS A 106 -1.80 9.73 2.28
N LYS A 107 -3.02 9.33 1.94
CA LYS A 107 -3.55 7.99 2.12
C LYS A 107 -3.73 7.35 0.76
N PHE A 108 -3.18 6.16 0.61
CA PHE A 108 -3.42 5.29 -0.54
C PHE A 108 -4.35 4.15 -0.12
N LEU A 109 -5.43 3.97 -0.88
CA LEU A 109 -6.31 2.82 -0.79
C LEU A 109 -6.20 2.03 -2.10
N PRO A 110 -5.67 0.79 -2.07
CA PRO A 110 -5.57 -0.05 -3.25
C PRO A 110 -6.93 -0.28 -3.91
N ALA A 111 -6.95 -0.43 -5.24
CA ALA A 111 -8.13 -0.85 -5.95
C ALA A 111 -8.63 -2.19 -5.37
N SER A 112 -9.94 -2.30 -5.17
CA SER A 112 -10.55 -3.52 -4.66
C SER A 112 -11.89 -3.78 -5.31
N ARG A 113 -12.20 -5.06 -5.46
CA ARG A 113 -13.51 -5.52 -5.93
C ARG A 113 -14.29 -6.07 -4.76
N ARG A 114 -15.53 -5.60 -4.64
CA ARG A 114 -16.46 -6.11 -3.64
C ARG A 114 -17.38 -7.14 -4.28
N ASP A 115 -17.38 -8.34 -3.73
CA ASP A 115 -18.34 -9.35 -4.10
C ASP A 115 -19.75 -8.91 -3.64
N PRO A 116 -20.73 -8.78 -4.55
CA PRO A 116 -22.07 -8.31 -4.21
C PRO A 116 -22.83 -9.27 -3.28
N LYS A 117 -22.51 -10.58 -3.31
CA LYS A 117 -23.17 -11.61 -2.51
C LYS A 117 -22.55 -11.72 -1.12
N THR A 118 -21.24 -11.85 -1.04
CA THR A 118 -20.54 -12.08 0.24
C THR A 118 -20.15 -10.78 0.95
N ARG A 119 -20.27 -9.63 0.27
CA ARG A 119 -19.81 -8.30 0.69
C ARG A 119 -18.31 -8.22 1.02
N LYS A 120 -17.57 -9.29 0.79
CA LYS A 120 -16.11 -9.34 0.98
C LYS A 120 -15.45 -8.48 -0.09
N SER A 121 -14.50 -7.66 0.34
CA SER A 121 -13.66 -6.86 -0.54
C SER A 121 -12.34 -7.58 -0.74
N THR A 122 -11.98 -7.85 -1.98
CA THR A 122 -10.68 -8.42 -2.36
C THR A 122 -9.88 -7.33 -3.05
N GLN A 123 -8.66 -7.07 -2.57
CA GLN A 123 -7.76 -6.10 -3.20
C GLN A 123 -7.21 -6.68 -4.50
N ASP A 124 -7.19 -5.87 -5.56
CA ASP A 124 -6.84 -6.33 -6.91
C ASP A 124 -5.38 -6.85 -6.96
N PHE A 125 -4.45 -6.20 -6.27
CA PHE A 125 -3.05 -6.66 -6.17
C PHE A 125 -2.84 -7.97 -5.40
N ALA A 126 -3.77 -8.34 -4.52
CA ALA A 126 -3.69 -9.57 -3.73
C ALA A 126 -4.49 -10.71 -4.38
N SER A 127 -5.26 -10.42 -5.42
CA SER A 127 -6.14 -11.39 -6.05
C SER A 127 -5.33 -12.52 -6.71
N GLY A 128 -5.59 -13.77 -6.29
CA GLY A 128 -4.91 -14.94 -6.85
C GLY A 128 -3.49 -15.18 -6.34
N VAL A 129 -3.00 -14.39 -5.37
CA VAL A 129 -1.69 -14.64 -4.73
C VAL A 129 -1.82 -15.82 -3.76
N GLN A 130 -1.00 -16.84 -3.97
CA GLN A 130 -0.90 -18.00 -3.07
C GLN A 130 0.11 -17.74 -1.96
N VAL A 131 0.02 -18.51 -0.87
CA VAL A 131 0.96 -18.47 0.24
C VAL A 131 1.64 -19.82 0.34
N VAL A 132 2.96 -19.82 0.44
CA VAL A 132 3.80 -21.02 0.61
C VAL A 132 4.74 -20.83 1.79
N TRP A 133 5.20 -21.92 2.38
CA TRP A 133 6.26 -21.86 3.39
C TRP A 133 7.59 -21.45 2.76
N ALA A 134 8.38 -20.66 3.47
CA ALA A 134 9.73 -20.30 3.05
C ALA A 134 10.69 -21.50 3.19
N ASP A 135 10.53 -22.26 4.27
CA ASP A 135 11.28 -23.46 4.57
C ASP A 135 10.32 -24.66 4.44
N PRO A 136 10.59 -25.64 3.55
CA PRO A 136 9.67 -26.77 3.30
C PRO A 136 9.41 -27.63 4.54
N GLU A 137 10.34 -27.65 5.50
CA GLU A 137 10.21 -28.38 6.76
C GLU A 137 9.07 -27.83 7.64
N ASP A 138 8.73 -26.53 7.49
CA ASP A 138 7.60 -25.91 8.20
C ASP A 138 6.22 -26.35 7.65
N GLU A 139 6.18 -27.07 6.52
CA GLU A 139 4.94 -27.60 5.93
C GLU A 139 4.52 -28.95 6.54
N GLU A 140 5.44 -29.66 7.18
CA GLU A 140 5.26 -31.02 7.72
C GLU A 140 4.96 -31.06 9.25
N GLU A 141 5.01 -29.91 9.95
CA GLU A 141 4.59 -29.74 11.37
C GLU A 141 3.10 -29.37 11.54
#